data_AF-A0A9P5AK64-F1
#
_entry.id   AF-A0A9P5AK64-F1
#
_cell.length_a   1.000
_cell.length_b   1.000
_cell.length_c   1.000
_cell.angle_alpha   90.00
_cell.angle_beta   90.00
_cell.angle_gamma   90.00
#
_symmetry.space_group_name_H-M   'P 1'
#
loop_
_entity.id
_entity.type
_entity.pdbx_description
1 polymer ?
#
loop_
_entity_poly.entity_id
_entity_poly.type
_entity_poly.pdbx_seq_one_letter_code
_entity_poly.pdbx_strand_id
1 'polypeptide(L)'
;MSGWPSTVNKDTDAIFETEKQLVDYFPVRKHAEAVGVTTFVVVVVPPVVYGRGTGPWNQLSVHTPDFVHARFKHKKVYKFEENTSIQTVHISDLTALYSPIVRAALNNEDILSGKEGYYFAVAHDVDMWEFQDHFAAAMEARGLVPNDKPDVYPVNEFAAEAVEVPGEFLNVLYQMGDTTTESWLET
;
A
#
# COMPACT_ATOMS: atom_id res chain seq x y z
N MET A 1 9.20 2.38 -13.38
CA MET A 1 7.82 2.93 -13.26
C MET A 1 6.84 1.90 -13.80
N SER A 2 5.78 1.61 -13.06
CA SER A 2 4.86 0.47 -13.27
C SER A 2 3.98 0.57 -14.53
N GLY A 3 4.12 1.61 -15.36
CA GLY A 3 3.34 1.80 -16.59
C GLY A 3 1.89 2.21 -16.38
N TRP A 4 1.44 2.36 -15.12
CA TRP A 4 0.10 2.80 -14.80
C TRP A 4 -0.08 4.29 -15.13
N PRO A 5 -1.19 4.68 -15.77
CA PRO A 5 -1.57 6.08 -15.89
C PRO A 5 -1.74 6.68 -14.50
N SER A 6 -1.24 7.89 -14.27
CA SER A 6 -1.36 8.64 -13.01
C SER A 6 -2.77 9.23 -12.80
N THR A 7 -3.80 8.58 -13.34
CA THR A 7 -5.19 9.03 -13.25
C THR A 7 -5.85 8.39 -12.04
N VAL A 8 -6.57 9.17 -11.26
CA VAL A 8 -7.39 8.69 -10.15
C VAL A 8 -8.55 7.86 -10.72
N ASN A 9 -8.72 6.62 -10.24
CA ASN A 9 -9.81 5.72 -10.67
C ASN A 9 -10.67 5.32 -9.47
N LYS A 10 -12.00 5.25 -9.69
CA LYS A 10 -13.01 4.63 -8.80
C LYS A 10 -13.24 3.17 -9.19
N ASP A 11 -13.77 2.36 -8.27
CA ASP A 11 -14.26 0.99 -8.51
C ASP A 11 -15.21 0.85 -9.69
N THR A 12 -15.98 1.88 -9.99
CA THR A 12 -16.90 1.92 -11.13
C THR A 12 -16.27 2.34 -12.45
N ASP A 13 -15.02 2.77 -12.46
CA ASP A 13 -14.37 3.26 -13.68
C ASP A 13 -13.94 2.10 -14.59
N ALA A 14 -13.61 2.42 -15.85
CA ALA A 14 -13.17 1.46 -16.85
C ALA A 14 -11.72 0.96 -16.60
N ILE A 15 -11.42 0.52 -15.38
CA ILE A 15 -10.10 0.10 -14.91
C ILE A 15 -9.53 -1.02 -15.77
N PHE A 16 -10.37 -1.88 -16.32
CA PHE A 16 -9.96 -2.92 -17.26
C PHE A 16 -9.31 -2.38 -18.53
N GLU A 17 -9.79 -1.25 -19.07
CA GLU A 17 -9.19 -0.63 -20.25
C GLU A 17 -7.88 0.09 -19.90
N THR A 18 -7.79 0.65 -18.70
CA THR A 18 -6.54 1.20 -18.14
C THR A 18 -5.50 0.09 -17.94
N GLU A 19 -5.90 -1.04 -17.37
CA GLU A 19 -5.04 -2.20 -17.12
C GLU A 19 -4.51 -2.79 -18.43
N LYS A 20 -5.30 -2.83 -19.51
CA LYS A 20 -4.85 -3.29 -20.85
C LYS A 20 -3.73 -2.45 -21.47
N GLN A 21 -3.54 -1.21 -21.01
CA GLN A 21 -2.45 -0.36 -21.48
C GLN A 21 -1.10 -0.80 -20.90
N LEU A 22 -1.10 -1.69 -19.91
CA LEU A 22 0.11 -2.26 -19.31
C LEU A 22 0.73 -3.32 -20.22
N VAL A 23 2.06 -3.32 -20.28
CA VAL A 23 2.87 -4.24 -21.11
C VAL A 23 2.58 -5.71 -20.79
N ASP A 24 2.35 -6.03 -19.50
CA ASP A 24 1.98 -7.36 -19.00
C ASP A 24 0.65 -7.30 -18.25
N TYR A 25 -0.46 -7.35 -18.98
CA TYR A 25 -1.81 -7.47 -18.41
C TYR A 25 -1.95 -8.77 -17.59
N PHE A 26 -2.60 -8.70 -16.42
CA PHE A 26 -2.53 -9.70 -15.34
C PHE A 26 -2.63 -11.16 -15.84
N PRO A 27 -1.54 -11.95 -15.77
CA PRO A 27 -1.47 -13.28 -16.38
C PRO A 27 -2.47 -14.27 -15.75
N VAL A 28 -2.80 -14.09 -14.47
CA VAL A 28 -3.81 -14.89 -13.75
C VAL A 28 -5.19 -14.73 -14.39
N ARG A 29 -5.58 -13.50 -14.77
CA ARG A 29 -6.89 -13.28 -15.39
C ARG A 29 -6.94 -13.85 -16.81
N LYS A 30 -5.89 -13.63 -17.60
CA LYS A 30 -5.79 -14.19 -18.96
C LYS A 30 -5.94 -15.72 -18.94
N HIS A 31 -5.35 -16.37 -17.95
CA HIS A 31 -5.49 -17.81 -17.79
C HIS A 31 -6.91 -18.20 -17.32
N ALA A 32 -7.47 -17.51 -16.33
CA ALA A 32 -8.81 -17.78 -15.82
C ALA A 32 -9.89 -17.63 -16.90
N GLU A 33 -9.81 -16.60 -17.75
CA GLU A 33 -10.69 -16.44 -18.92
C GLU A 33 -10.57 -17.63 -19.89
N ALA A 34 -9.34 -18.11 -20.14
CA ALA A 34 -9.11 -19.25 -21.03
C ALA A 34 -9.67 -20.57 -20.48
N VAL A 35 -9.79 -20.73 -19.16
CA VAL A 35 -10.34 -21.92 -18.51
C VAL A 35 -11.79 -21.77 -18.04
N GLY A 36 -12.42 -20.60 -18.26
CA GLY A 36 -13.81 -20.34 -17.88
C GLY A 36 -14.05 -20.18 -16.37
N VAL A 37 -13.03 -19.74 -15.62
CA VAL A 37 -13.13 -19.51 -14.17
C VAL A 37 -13.51 -18.05 -13.90
N THR A 38 -14.55 -17.84 -13.11
CA THR A 38 -14.95 -16.51 -12.62
C THR A 38 -13.87 -15.92 -11.71
N THR A 39 -13.39 -14.72 -12.03
CA THR A 39 -12.36 -14.02 -11.25
C THR A 39 -12.94 -12.81 -10.52
N PHE A 40 -12.51 -12.62 -9.27
CA PHE A 40 -12.75 -11.41 -8.50
C PHE A 40 -11.41 -10.73 -8.25
N VAL A 41 -11.28 -9.45 -8.61
CA VAL A 41 -10.01 -8.74 -8.52
C VAL A 41 -10.07 -7.71 -7.41
N VAL A 42 -9.39 -8.03 -6.31
CA VAL A 42 -9.21 -7.08 -5.20
C VAL A 42 -7.93 -6.30 -5.45
N VAL A 43 -8.06 -5.00 -5.62
CA VAL A 43 -6.97 -4.06 -5.89
C VAL A 43 -6.53 -3.44 -4.56
N VAL A 44 -5.24 -3.54 -4.29
CA VAL A 44 -4.59 -2.90 -3.14
C VAL A 44 -3.48 -2.01 -3.66
N VAL A 45 -3.76 -0.73 -3.86
CA VAL A 45 -2.83 0.23 -4.46
C VAL A 45 -2.92 1.58 -3.75
N PRO A 46 -1.80 2.13 -3.22
CA PRO A 46 -0.55 1.45 -2.90
C PRO A 46 -0.71 0.34 -1.83
N PRO A 47 0.19 -0.67 -1.79
CA PRO A 47 0.01 -1.90 -1.01
C PRO A 47 0.45 -1.75 0.46
N VAL A 48 0.07 -0.68 1.14
CA VAL A 48 0.40 -0.55 2.57
C VAL A 48 -0.68 -1.24 3.41
N VAL A 49 -0.58 -2.56 3.46
CA VAL A 49 -1.33 -3.40 4.39
C VAL A 49 -0.55 -3.46 5.71
N TYR A 50 -1.16 -2.99 6.78
CA TYR A 50 -0.53 -2.98 8.11
C TYR A 50 -1.35 -3.76 9.14
N GLY A 51 -0.71 -4.03 10.29
CA GLY A 51 -1.31 -4.80 11.37
C GLY A 51 -0.73 -6.21 11.48
N ARG A 52 -1.05 -6.87 12.59
CA ARG A 52 -0.59 -8.24 12.86
C ARG A 52 -1.58 -9.24 12.28
N GLY A 53 -1.11 -10.03 11.32
CA GLY A 53 -1.90 -11.12 10.74
C GLY A 53 -2.18 -12.22 11.76
N THR A 54 -3.36 -12.84 11.66
CA THR A 54 -3.76 -14.00 12.47
C THR A 54 -3.58 -15.33 11.73
N GLY A 55 -3.15 -15.27 10.46
CA GLY A 55 -2.92 -16.44 9.62
C GLY A 55 -1.65 -17.23 9.99
N PRO A 56 -1.47 -18.43 9.40
CA PRO A 56 -0.36 -19.32 9.70
C PRO A 56 0.97 -18.90 9.03
N TRP A 57 0.94 -17.92 8.11
CA TRP A 57 2.11 -17.46 7.36
C TRP A 57 2.60 -16.09 7.84
N ASN A 58 2.85 -15.15 6.92
CA ASN A 58 3.35 -13.83 7.24
C ASN A 58 2.35 -13.09 8.13
N GLN A 59 2.74 -12.90 9.39
CA GLN A 59 1.98 -12.15 10.40
C GLN A 59 2.45 -10.70 10.52
N LEU A 60 3.53 -10.34 9.82
CA LEU A 60 4.12 -9.01 9.83
C LEU A 60 3.85 -8.32 8.48
N SER A 61 3.57 -7.01 8.55
CA SER A 61 3.60 -6.15 7.37
C SER A 61 4.99 -6.18 6.74
N VAL A 62 5.11 -5.89 5.45
CA VAL A 62 6.43 -5.76 4.79
C VAL A 62 7.05 -4.40 5.10
N HIS A 63 6.27 -3.32 4.95
CA HIS A 63 6.79 -1.96 5.15
C HIS A 63 7.15 -1.65 6.61
N THR A 64 6.27 -1.98 7.56
CA THR A 64 6.45 -1.55 8.96
C THR A 64 7.73 -2.09 9.60
N PRO A 65 8.12 -3.37 9.43
CA PRO A 65 9.37 -3.90 9.95
C PRO A 65 10.61 -3.28 9.32
N ASP A 66 10.61 -2.96 8.03
CA ASP A 66 11.78 -2.36 7.36
C ASP A 66 12.10 -0.98 7.96
N PHE A 67 11.05 -0.17 8.20
CA PHE A 67 11.17 1.08 8.96
C PHE A 67 11.78 0.88 10.34
N VAL A 68 11.28 -0.12 11.05
CA VAL A 68 11.73 -0.43 12.41
C VAL A 68 13.22 -0.82 12.38
N HIS A 69 13.64 -1.69 11.47
CA HIS A 69 15.04 -2.15 11.35
C HIS A 69 15.99 -1.02 10.99
N ALA A 70 15.66 -0.23 9.96
CA ALA A 70 16.44 0.94 9.55
C ALA A 70 16.72 1.88 10.74
N ARG A 71 15.67 2.18 11.50
CA ARG A 71 15.73 3.16 12.58
C ARG A 71 16.40 2.61 13.83
N PHE A 72 16.33 1.29 14.06
CA PHE A 72 17.14 0.63 15.09
C PHE A 72 18.64 0.68 14.78
N LYS A 73 19.02 0.45 13.52
CA LYS A 73 20.42 0.49 13.08
C LYS A 73 21.06 1.86 13.32
N HIS A 74 20.31 2.93 13.06
CA HIS A 74 20.79 4.31 13.20
C HIS A 74 20.45 4.97 14.55
N LYS A 75 19.66 4.31 15.41
CA LYS A 75 19.11 4.87 16.66
C LYS A 75 18.47 6.25 16.48
N LYS A 76 17.84 6.44 15.32
CA LYS A 76 17.26 7.72 14.93
C LYS A 76 16.11 7.49 13.95
N VAL A 77 15.09 8.35 14.05
CA VAL A 77 13.99 8.38 13.09
C VAL A 77 14.29 9.48 12.07
N TYR A 78 14.03 9.18 10.80
CA TYR A 78 14.25 10.10 9.70
C TYR A 78 13.01 10.23 8.83
N LYS A 79 12.81 11.44 8.29
CA LYS A 79 11.79 11.85 7.34
C LYS A 79 12.35 12.43 6.06
N PHE A 80 11.56 12.35 5.00
CA PHE A 80 11.84 13.04 3.75
C PHE A 80 11.54 14.53 3.90
N GLU A 81 12.22 15.35 3.09
CA GLU A 81 12.05 16.80 3.06
C GLU A 81 10.65 17.20 2.58
N GLU A 82 10.07 16.39 1.71
CA GLU A 82 8.69 16.54 1.24
C GLU A 82 7.78 15.56 1.99
N ASN A 83 6.59 16.04 2.37
CA ASN A 83 5.56 15.18 2.94
C ASN A 83 4.82 14.44 1.84
N THR A 84 4.27 13.28 2.16
CA THR A 84 3.33 12.59 1.27
C THR A 84 2.26 11.88 2.09
N SER A 85 1.13 11.59 1.46
CA SER A 85 0.00 10.89 2.07
C SER A 85 -0.20 9.53 1.44
N ILE A 86 -0.01 8.44 2.19
CA ILE A 86 -0.10 7.08 1.64
C ILE A 86 -1.45 6.47 2.03
N GLN A 87 -2.16 5.90 1.04
CA GLN A 87 -3.35 5.10 1.29
C GLN A 87 -2.98 3.77 1.94
N THR A 88 -3.67 3.43 3.03
CA THR A 88 -3.39 2.23 3.80
C THR A 88 -4.67 1.47 4.16
N VAL A 89 -4.49 0.19 4.50
CA VAL A 89 -5.58 -0.67 4.98
C VAL A 89 -5.06 -1.58 6.09
N HIS A 90 -5.82 -1.71 7.16
CA HIS A 90 -5.48 -2.68 8.20
C HIS A 90 -5.83 -4.10 7.73
N ILE A 91 -5.01 -5.09 8.08
CA ILE A 91 -5.19 -6.49 7.65
C ILE A 91 -6.57 -7.04 8.03
N SER A 92 -7.13 -6.64 9.17
CA SER A 92 -8.50 -7.05 9.56
C SER A 92 -9.53 -6.59 8.54
N ASP A 93 -9.41 -5.35 8.08
CA ASP A 93 -10.40 -4.72 7.21
C ASP A 93 -10.29 -5.31 5.80
N LEU A 94 -9.06 -5.54 5.35
CA LEU A 94 -8.80 -6.28 4.12
C LEU A 94 -9.41 -7.69 4.18
N THR A 95 -9.22 -8.44 5.26
CA THR A 95 -9.84 -9.76 5.41
C THR A 95 -11.36 -9.71 5.52
N ALA A 96 -11.90 -8.64 6.14
CA ALA A 96 -13.33 -8.42 6.24
C ALA A 96 -13.96 -8.15 4.87
N LEU A 97 -13.24 -7.50 3.94
CA LEU A 97 -13.67 -7.29 2.55
C LEU A 97 -13.75 -8.59 1.75
N TYR A 98 -12.82 -9.54 1.96
CA TYR A 98 -12.87 -10.83 1.27
C TYR A 98 -14.09 -11.67 1.67
N SER A 99 -14.55 -11.57 2.91
CA SER A 99 -15.67 -12.36 3.43
C SER A 99 -16.97 -12.23 2.60
N PRO A 100 -17.51 -11.03 2.33
CA PRO A 100 -18.72 -10.87 1.50
C PRO A 100 -18.48 -11.31 0.05
N ILE A 101 -17.30 -11.05 -0.53
CA ILE A 101 -16.98 -11.48 -1.91
C ILE A 101 -17.04 -13.00 -2.02
N VAL A 102 -16.38 -13.72 -1.11
CA VAL A 102 -16.37 -15.18 -1.09
C VAL A 102 -17.78 -15.73 -0.81
N ARG A 103 -18.53 -15.11 0.10
CA ARG A 103 -19.91 -15.52 0.40
C ARG A 103 -20.82 -15.39 -0.82
N ALA A 104 -20.77 -14.25 -1.50
CA ALA A 104 -21.54 -13.99 -2.70
C ALA A 104 -21.17 -15.00 -3.82
N ALA A 105 -19.87 -15.28 -4.00
CA ALA A 105 -19.40 -16.28 -4.94
C ALA A 105 -19.94 -17.70 -4.62
N LEU A 106 -19.96 -18.10 -3.35
CA LEU A 106 -20.50 -19.40 -2.93
C LEU A 106 -22.02 -19.52 -3.09
N ASN A 107 -22.73 -18.40 -2.93
CA ASN A 107 -24.19 -18.34 -3.08
C ASN A 107 -24.66 -18.15 -4.53
N ASN A 108 -23.73 -17.99 -5.49
CA ASN A 108 -24.01 -17.59 -6.86
C ASN A 108 -24.82 -16.28 -6.93
N GLU A 109 -24.51 -15.34 -6.05
CA GLU A 109 -25.05 -13.98 -6.09
C GLU A 109 -24.46 -13.20 -7.27
N ASP A 110 -25.26 -12.30 -7.85
CA ASP A 110 -24.83 -11.45 -8.96
C ASP A 110 -23.99 -10.29 -8.43
N ILE A 111 -22.69 -10.52 -8.31
CA ILE A 111 -21.69 -9.52 -7.93
C ILE A 111 -20.71 -9.29 -9.08
N LEU A 112 -20.21 -8.05 -9.17
CA LEU A 112 -19.27 -7.65 -10.22
C LEU A 112 -18.06 -8.58 -10.25
N SER A 113 -17.81 -9.17 -11.42
CA SER A 113 -16.74 -10.15 -11.62
C SER A 113 -16.09 -9.96 -12.98
N GLY A 114 -14.95 -10.60 -13.19
CA GLY A 114 -14.19 -10.48 -14.44
C GLY A 114 -13.81 -9.02 -14.70
N LYS A 115 -14.25 -8.48 -15.83
CA LYS A 115 -13.85 -7.16 -16.36
C LYS A 115 -14.39 -5.98 -15.56
N GLU A 116 -15.42 -6.17 -14.76
CA GLU A 116 -16.08 -5.09 -14.01
C GLU A 116 -15.90 -5.27 -12.48
N GLY A 117 -15.35 -6.39 -12.03
CA GLY A 117 -15.21 -6.74 -10.61
C GLY A 117 -13.90 -6.26 -9.97
N TYR A 118 -13.68 -4.95 -9.92
CA TYR A 118 -12.57 -4.35 -9.17
C TYR A 118 -13.03 -3.88 -7.80
N TYR A 119 -12.37 -4.36 -6.75
CA TYR A 119 -12.66 -3.96 -5.37
C TYR A 119 -11.43 -3.28 -4.77
N PHE A 120 -11.52 -1.98 -4.48
CA PHE A 120 -10.42 -1.25 -3.83
C PHE A 120 -10.47 -1.42 -2.31
N ALA A 121 -9.39 -1.95 -1.75
CA ALA A 121 -9.25 -2.11 -0.31
C ALA A 121 -8.44 -0.96 0.28
N VAL A 122 -9.02 0.24 0.29
CA VAL A 122 -8.43 1.44 0.91
C VAL A 122 -9.30 1.84 2.10
N ALA A 123 -8.70 2.00 3.29
CA ALA A 123 -9.44 2.37 4.50
C ALA A 123 -9.24 3.84 4.88
N HIS A 124 -8.01 4.35 4.79
CA HIS A 124 -7.68 5.72 5.14
C HIS A 124 -6.32 6.13 4.55
N ASP A 125 -6.15 7.44 4.48
CA ASP A 125 -4.88 8.09 4.18
C ASP A 125 -4.05 8.27 5.45
N VAL A 126 -2.75 8.04 5.34
CA VAL A 126 -1.78 8.26 6.41
C VAL A 126 -0.80 9.33 5.98
N ASP A 127 -0.80 10.44 6.72
CA ASP A 127 0.22 11.48 6.60
C ASP A 127 1.58 10.93 7.07
N MET A 128 2.57 10.94 6.17
CA MET A 128 3.85 10.33 6.46
C MET A 128 4.68 11.13 7.48
N TRP A 129 4.51 12.44 7.60
CA TRP A 129 5.16 13.20 8.67
C TRP A 129 4.54 12.90 10.03
N GLU A 130 3.21 12.89 10.13
CA GLU A 130 2.51 12.55 11.36
C GLU A 130 2.85 11.12 11.82
N PHE A 131 2.86 10.18 10.89
CA PHE A 131 3.29 8.80 11.16
C PHE A 131 4.70 8.76 11.77
N GLN A 132 5.62 9.58 11.26
CA GLN A 132 7.00 9.59 11.71
C GLN A 132 7.20 10.29 13.05
N ASP A 133 6.45 11.36 13.31
CA ASP A 133 6.42 12.04 14.60
C ASP A 133 5.87 11.07 15.67
N HIS A 134 4.75 10.39 15.41
CA HIS A 134 4.21 9.38 16.32
C HIS A 134 5.17 8.20 16.53
N PHE A 135 5.88 7.79 15.49
CA PHE A 135 6.86 6.72 15.59
C PHE A 135 8.08 7.12 16.44
N ALA A 136 8.59 8.33 16.26
CA ALA A 136 9.71 8.87 17.04
C ALA A 136 9.35 8.97 18.53
N ALA A 137 8.19 9.54 18.85
CA ALA A 137 7.66 9.57 20.22
C ALA A 137 7.51 8.14 20.81
N ALA A 138 7.03 7.19 20.02
CA ALA A 138 6.87 5.80 20.46
C ALA A 138 8.21 5.09 20.71
N MET A 139 9.27 5.42 19.96
CA MET A 139 10.61 4.87 20.18
C MET A 139 11.30 5.51 21.39
N GLU A 140 11.17 6.82 21.57
CA GLU A 140 11.72 7.55 22.72
C GLU A 140 11.09 7.06 24.03
N ALA A 141 9.77 6.89 24.06
CA ALA A 141 9.05 6.33 25.22
C ALA A 141 9.52 4.92 25.61
N ARG A 142 10.14 4.19 24.67
CA ARG A 142 10.73 2.85 24.88
C ARG A 142 12.24 2.90 25.16
N GLY A 143 12.84 4.08 25.21
CA GLY A 143 14.28 4.29 25.42
C GLY A 143 15.16 3.85 24.24
N LEU A 144 14.59 3.74 23.05
CA LEU A 144 15.27 3.22 21.86
C LEU A 144 16.01 4.30 21.06
N VAL A 145 15.52 5.54 21.15
CA VAL A 145 16.11 6.73 20.55
C VAL A 145 16.16 7.84 21.60
N PRO A 146 17.11 8.79 21.51
CA PRO A 146 17.28 9.85 22.49
C PRO A 146 16.39 11.08 22.26
N ASN A 147 15.61 11.12 21.19
CA ASN A 147 14.83 12.29 20.77
C ASN A 147 13.47 11.84 20.22
N ASP A 148 12.41 12.58 20.54
CA ASP A 148 11.03 12.39 20.10
C ASP A 148 10.74 12.93 18.70
N LYS A 149 11.72 13.57 18.04
CA LYS A 149 11.55 14.15 16.70
C LYS A 149 12.34 13.45 15.59
N PRO A 150 11.74 13.27 14.41
CA PRO A 150 12.45 12.79 13.23
C PRO A 150 13.34 13.87 12.63
N ASP A 151 14.54 13.46 12.21
CA ASP A 151 15.46 14.27 11.42
C ASP A 151 15.11 14.20 9.93
N VAL A 152 15.54 15.18 9.13
CA VAL A 152 15.43 15.05 7.67
C VAL A 152 16.56 14.17 7.14
N TYR A 153 16.26 13.27 6.20
CA TYR A 153 17.28 12.49 5.51
C TYR A 153 18.26 13.42 4.78
N PRO A 154 19.58 13.28 4.97
CA PRO A 154 20.55 14.19 4.36
C PRO A 154 20.68 14.00 2.84
N VAL A 155 20.53 12.76 2.34
CA VAL A 155 20.53 12.41 0.90
C VAL A 155 19.69 11.14 0.70
N ASN A 156 18.99 11.00 -0.43
CA ASN A 156 18.19 9.81 -0.78
C ASN A 156 18.99 8.49 -0.77
N GLU A 157 20.28 8.53 -1.11
CA GLU A 157 21.17 7.37 -1.09
C GLU A 157 21.37 6.84 0.35
N PHE A 158 21.41 7.72 1.34
CA PHE A 158 21.43 7.34 2.76
C PHE A 158 20.08 6.76 3.20
N ALA A 159 18.96 7.27 2.69
CA ALA A 159 17.65 6.69 2.97
C ALA A 159 17.50 5.28 2.39
N ALA A 160 17.99 5.05 1.16
CA ALA A 160 18.04 3.75 0.50
C ALA A 160 18.91 2.74 1.27
N GLU A 161 20.10 3.16 1.71
CA GLU A 161 20.99 2.33 2.52
C GLU A 161 20.39 2.03 3.91
N ALA A 162 19.74 3.02 4.53
CA ALA A 162 19.13 2.88 5.84
C ALA A 162 17.98 1.86 5.81
N VAL A 163 17.14 1.90 4.77
CA VAL A 163 15.97 1.01 4.64
C VAL A 163 16.28 -0.30 3.90
N GLU A 164 17.53 -0.51 3.50
CA GLU A 164 18.02 -1.69 2.75
C GLU A 164 17.24 -1.95 1.45
N VAL A 165 16.71 -0.87 0.86
CA VAL A 165 15.98 -0.88 -0.41
C VAL A 165 16.84 -0.20 -1.46
N PRO A 166 17.03 -0.78 -2.67
CA PRO A 166 17.76 -0.10 -3.73
C PRO A 166 17.14 1.27 -4.01
N GLY A 167 17.96 2.31 -4.21
CA GLY A 167 17.49 3.70 -4.31
C GLY A 167 16.42 3.93 -5.39
N GLU A 168 16.41 3.11 -6.44
CA GLU A 168 15.39 3.12 -7.50
C GLU A 168 13.96 2.80 -7.00
N PHE A 169 13.85 2.03 -5.92
CA PHE A 169 12.58 1.69 -5.29
C PHE A 169 12.20 2.64 -4.16
N LEU A 170 13.12 3.51 -3.72
CA LEU A 170 12.87 4.42 -2.61
C LEU A 170 11.72 5.40 -2.96
N ASN A 171 11.78 6.08 -4.10
CA ASN A 171 10.69 6.96 -4.52
C ASN A 171 9.37 6.19 -4.69
N VAL A 172 9.43 4.97 -5.23
CA VAL A 172 8.24 4.12 -5.38
C VAL A 172 7.72 3.64 -4.03
N LEU A 173 8.50 3.55 -2.96
CA LEU A 173 8.04 3.12 -1.65
C LEU A 173 7.53 4.30 -0.80
N TYR A 174 8.11 5.48 -1.05
CA TYR A 174 8.03 6.65 -0.17
C TYR A 174 7.31 7.86 -0.75
N GLN A 175 7.02 7.88 -2.05
CA GLN A 175 6.29 8.96 -2.73
C GLN A 175 5.03 8.44 -3.47
N MET A 176 4.51 7.26 -3.08
CA MET A 176 3.31 6.68 -3.71
C MET A 176 2.06 7.55 -3.56
N GLY A 177 2.03 8.38 -2.52
CA GLY A 177 0.88 9.21 -2.19
C GLY A 177 0.55 10.25 -3.25
N ASP A 178 1.56 11.00 -3.68
CA ASP A 178 1.40 12.16 -4.56
C ASP A 178 0.96 11.80 -5.98
N THR A 179 1.10 10.53 -6.38
CA THR A 179 0.56 10.07 -7.66
C THR A 179 -0.95 9.76 -7.64
N THR A 180 -1.63 9.88 -6.49
CA THR A 180 -3.03 9.41 -6.33
C THR A 180 -3.98 10.37 -5.61
N THR A 181 -3.51 11.49 -5.04
CA THR A 181 -4.27 12.25 -4.03
C THR A 181 -4.81 13.63 -4.44
N GLU A 182 -4.60 14.14 -5.66
CA GLU A 182 -4.93 15.55 -5.94
C GLU A 182 -6.42 15.95 -6.00
N SER A 183 -7.43 15.10 -5.74
CA SER A 183 -8.82 15.60 -5.82
C SER A 183 -9.90 14.95 -4.95
N TRP A 184 -9.58 14.27 -3.86
CA TRP A 184 -10.62 13.66 -3.01
C TRP A 184 -11.30 14.63 -2.01
N LEU A 185 -10.86 15.90 -1.95
CA LEU A 185 -11.40 16.89 -1.01
C LEU A 185 -12.40 17.88 -1.62
N GLU A 186 -12.79 17.72 -2.89
CA GLU A 186 -13.88 18.50 -3.49
C GLU A 186 -14.96 17.58 -4.09
N THR A 187 -15.84 17.03 -3.26
CA THR A 187 -17.27 16.84 -3.56
C THR A 187 -18.07 16.38 -2.36
#